data_AF-A0A6P9DSC9-F1
#
_entry.id   AF-A0A6P9DSC9-F1
#
_cell.length_a   1.000
_cell.length_b   1.000
_cell.length_c   1.000
_cell.angle_alpha   90.00
_cell.angle_beta   90.00
_cell.angle_gamma   90.00
#
_symmetry.space_group_name_H-M   'P 1'
#
loop_
_entity.id
_entity.type
_entity.pdbx_description
1 polymer ?
#
loop_
_entity_poly.entity_id
_entity_poly.type
_entity_poly.pdbx_seq_one_letter_code
_entity_poly.pdbx_strand_id
1 'polypeptide(L)'
;MKHLTPLILLACGSFNPITNMHMRLFELARDHLHQTGKYHVIEGIISPVSDNYGKQGLVAAKHRIAMVRLAVETSDWIRVDPWESEQSQWTETLIVLRHHFKELLKSHNIRKLCRDNTWSKEEAADPSIRSSVTDVNIAVRKIASRLKPDKEIIQDGNHMIIKTLSTFKNYIMDFEIGTEFEEDLTGVDGRKCMTCVTWDGDKLLCVQKGEKEDRGWNQWIEGNEMHLEIRACGVKCKQIFKKVQ
;
A
#
# COMPACT_ATOMS: atom_id res chain seq x y z
N MET A 1 16.69 16.19 13.10
CA MET A 1 15.33 15.85 13.58
C MET A 1 14.90 14.57 12.88
N LYS A 2 14.46 13.53 13.60
CA LYS A 2 14.02 12.28 12.94
C LYS A 2 12.71 12.57 12.20
N HIS A 3 12.69 12.37 10.89
CA HIS A 3 11.48 12.52 10.08
C HIS A 3 10.54 11.35 10.39
N LEU A 4 9.43 11.62 11.10
CA LEU A 4 8.42 10.61 11.41
C LEU A 4 7.48 10.45 10.21
N THR A 5 7.20 9.20 9.83
CA THR A 5 6.27 8.90 8.75
C THR A 5 4.83 9.11 9.26
N PRO A 6 4.03 9.99 8.64
CA PRO A 6 2.63 10.17 8.99
C PRO A 6 1.83 8.90 8.70
N LEU A 7 0.96 8.49 9.63
CA LEU A 7 0.17 7.26 9.52
C LEU A 7 -1.28 7.50 9.93
N ILE A 8 -2.21 6.83 9.25
CA ILE A 8 -3.63 6.80 9.62
C ILE A 8 -4.03 5.34 9.80
N LEU A 9 -4.75 5.06 10.88
CA LEU A 9 -5.25 3.74 11.21
C LEU A 9 -6.67 3.60 10.68
N LEU A 10 -6.97 2.49 9.99
CA LEU A 10 -8.32 2.20 9.48
C LEU A 10 -8.79 0.85 10.04
N ALA A 11 -9.96 0.82 10.65
CA ALA A 11 -10.64 -0.40 11.05
C ALA A 11 -11.96 -0.54 10.30
N CYS A 12 -12.01 -1.49 9.36
CA CYS A 12 -13.26 -1.93 8.72
C CYS A 12 -13.89 -3.05 9.54
N GLY A 13 -15.21 -3.05 9.70
CA GLY A 13 -15.87 -4.10 10.48
C GLY A 13 -17.37 -3.91 10.63
N SER A 14 -18.03 -4.91 11.23
CA SER A 14 -19.47 -4.82 11.48
C SER A 14 -19.81 -3.77 12.53
N PHE A 15 -19.04 -3.67 13.63
CA PHE A 15 -19.37 -2.83 14.79
C PHE A 15 -20.82 -3.03 15.26
N ASN A 16 -21.16 -4.29 15.55
CA ASN A 16 -22.52 -4.76 15.79
C ASN A 16 -22.67 -5.45 17.16
N PRO A 17 -22.64 -4.70 18.29
CA PRO A 17 -22.37 -3.27 18.42
C PRO A 17 -20.86 -2.97 18.53
N ILE A 18 -20.49 -1.68 18.51
CA ILE A 18 -19.15 -1.25 18.92
C ILE A 18 -18.93 -1.54 20.41
N THR A 19 -17.68 -1.79 20.80
CA THR A 19 -17.28 -2.09 22.18
C THR A 19 -16.01 -1.34 22.55
N ASN A 20 -15.74 -1.21 23.85
CA ASN A 20 -14.50 -0.60 24.36
C ASN A 20 -13.23 -1.29 23.83
N MET A 21 -13.29 -2.57 23.47
CA MET A 21 -12.15 -3.27 22.88
C MET A 21 -11.80 -2.78 21.47
N HIS A 22 -12.78 -2.32 20.70
CA HIS A 22 -12.50 -1.69 19.40
C HIS A 22 -11.75 -0.37 19.59
N MET A 23 -12.13 0.44 20.58
CA MET A 23 -11.41 1.67 20.92
C MET A 23 -10.00 1.35 21.44
N ARG A 24 -9.88 0.33 22.30
CA ARG A 24 -8.57 -0.10 22.83
C ARG A 24 -7.64 -0.59 21.74
N LEU A 25 -8.14 -1.20 20.66
CA LEU A 25 -7.34 -1.61 19.51
C LEU A 25 -6.60 -0.42 18.87
N PHE A 26 -7.29 0.72 18.70
CA PHE A 26 -6.68 1.94 18.17
C PHE A 26 -5.60 2.48 19.10
N GLU A 27 -5.89 2.59 20.40
CA GLU A 27 -4.93 3.07 21.39
C GLU A 27 -3.66 2.20 21.44
N LEU A 28 -3.83 0.87 21.50
CA LEU A 28 -2.70 -0.07 21.52
C LEU A 28 -1.86 0.03 20.24
N ALA A 29 -2.50 0.15 19.07
CA ALA A 29 -1.79 0.30 17.81
C ALA A 29 -1.01 1.62 17.75
N ARG A 30 -1.64 2.73 18.18
CA ARG A 30 -1.01 4.05 18.24
C ARG A 30 0.20 4.06 19.16
N ASP A 31 0.04 3.59 20.39
CA ASP A 31 1.12 3.52 21.39
C ASP A 31 2.31 2.72 20.85
N HIS A 32 2.04 1.54 20.27
CA HIS A 32 3.07 0.69 19.69
C HIS A 32 3.82 1.40 18.55
N LEU A 33 3.09 2.01 17.61
CA LEU A 33 3.67 2.70 16.46
C LEU A 33 4.50 3.93 16.86
N HIS A 34 4.04 4.70 17.83
CA HIS A 34 4.80 5.83 18.38
C HIS A 34 6.06 5.36 19.11
N GLN A 35 5.99 4.27 19.89
CA GLN A 35 7.15 3.70 20.59
C GLN A 35 8.27 3.26 19.64
N THR A 36 7.95 2.91 18.38
CA THR A 36 8.99 2.59 17.38
C THR A 36 9.88 3.79 17.02
N GLY A 37 9.41 5.02 17.30
CA GLY A 37 10.09 6.26 16.88
C GLY A 37 10.16 6.46 15.36
N LYS A 38 9.37 5.71 14.58
CA LYS A 38 9.32 5.79 13.11
C LYS A 38 8.06 6.46 12.57
N TYR A 39 6.97 6.42 13.33
CA TYR A 39 5.65 6.83 12.85
C TYR A 39 5.02 7.89 13.74
N HIS A 40 4.24 8.76 13.12
CA HIS A 40 3.32 9.67 13.79
C HIS A 40 1.90 9.36 13.33
N VAL A 41 1.14 8.66 14.18
CA VAL A 41 -0.29 8.43 13.93
C VAL A 41 -1.05 9.74 14.04
N ILE A 42 -1.68 10.14 12.94
CA ILE A 42 -2.46 11.38 12.81
C ILE A 42 -3.92 11.14 13.19
N GLU A 43 -4.50 10.05 12.73
CA GLU A 43 -5.94 9.80 12.82
C GLU A 43 -6.24 8.29 12.86
N GLY A 44 -7.35 7.94 13.52
CA GLY A 44 -8.01 6.64 13.46
C GLY A 44 -9.37 6.76 12.79
N ILE A 45 -9.67 5.86 11.86
CA ILE A 45 -10.93 5.82 11.12
C ILE A 45 -11.62 4.48 11.40
N ILE A 46 -12.84 4.54 11.93
CA ILE A 46 -13.75 3.40 12.04
C ILE A 46 -14.68 3.43 10.82
N SER A 47 -14.66 2.37 10.01
CA SER A 47 -15.45 2.23 8.78
C SER A 47 -16.47 1.08 8.93
N PRO A 48 -17.73 1.38 9.28
CA PRO A 48 -18.76 0.36 9.40
C PRO A 48 -19.11 -0.25 8.05
N VAL A 49 -19.17 -1.59 8.01
CA VAL A 49 -19.54 -2.33 6.79
C VAL A 49 -20.97 -2.00 6.34
N SER A 50 -21.24 -2.08 5.03
CA SER A 50 -22.60 -2.01 4.46
C SER A 50 -23.52 -3.11 5.00
N ASP A 51 -24.83 -2.82 5.06
CA ASP A 51 -25.87 -3.79 5.43
C ASP A 51 -25.93 -4.98 4.46
N ASN A 52 -25.44 -4.79 3.23
CA ASN A 52 -25.31 -5.83 2.22
C ASN A 52 -24.15 -6.82 2.47
N TYR A 53 -23.43 -6.70 3.58
CA TYR A 53 -22.42 -7.68 3.98
C TYR A 53 -23.00 -9.08 4.20
N GLY A 54 -24.31 -9.19 4.46
CA GLY A 54 -25.01 -10.48 4.55
C GLY A 54 -24.75 -11.27 5.83
N LYS A 55 -24.20 -10.63 6.87
CA LYS A 55 -24.03 -11.24 8.19
C LYS A 55 -25.40 -11.40 8.88
N GLN A 56 -25.72 -12.61 9.33
CA GLN A 56 -26.92 -12.89 10.12
C GLN A 56 -26.94 -12.03 11.40
N GLY A 57 -28.07 -11.39 11.69
CA GLY A 57 -28.24 -10.52 12.86
C GLY A 57 -27.50 -9.17 12.78
N LEU A 58 -27.08 -8.73 11.58
CA LEU A 58 -26.49 -7.41 11.40
C LEU A 58 -27.55 -6.32 11.61
N VAL A 59 -27.35 -5.46 12.61
CA VAL A 59 -28.18 -4.28 12.83
C VAL A 59 -27.96 -3.30 11.68
N ALA A 60 -29.01 -2.58 11.29
CA ALA A 60 -28.94 -1.59 10.21
C ALA A 60 -27.81 -0.57 10.42
N ALA A 61 -27.14 -0.21 9.33
CA ALA A 61 -25.95 0.65 9.31
C ALA A 61 -26.18 1.96 10.05
N LYS A 62 -27.34 2.59 9.87
CA LYS A 62 -27.70 3.85 10.55
C LYS A 62 -27.54 3.77 12.08
N HIS A 63 -27.89 2.64 12.69
CA HIS A 63 -27.77 2.46 14.14
C HIS A 63 -26.33 2.17 14.54
N ARG A 64 -25.61 1.37 13.74
CA ARG A 64 -24.20 1.07 13.99
C ARG A 64 -23.35 2.34 13.89
N ILE A 65 -23.54 3.16 12.86
CA ILE A 65 -22.89 4.47 12.72
C ILE A 65 -23.21 5.36 13.92
N ALA A 66 -24.48 5.44 14.34
CA ALA A 66 -24.86 6.24 15.51
C ALA A 66 -24.17 5.76 16.80
N MET A 67 -24.12 4.45 17.04
CA MET A 67 -23.41 3.87 18.19
C MET A 67 -21.91 4.16 18.12
N VAL A 68 -21.29 4.06 16.94
CA VAL A 68 -19.87 4.39 16.76
C VAL A 68 -19.63 5.88 17.01
N ARG A 69 -20.49 6.78 16.50
CA ARG A 69 -20.38 8.24 16.75
C ARG A 69 -20.34 8.56 18.24
N LEU A 70 -21.23 7.95 19.02
CA LEU A 70 -21.26 8.12 20.48
C LEU A 70 -20.01 7.51 21.14
N ALA A 71 -19.56 6.34 20.68
CA ALA A 71 -18.38 5.68 21.25
C ALA A 71 -17.07 6.47 21.02
N VAL A 72 -16.97 7.23 19.93
CA VAL A 72 -15.80 8.05 19.61
C VAL A 72 -15.94 9.51 20.06
N GLU A 73 -17.05 9.91 20.68
CA GLU A 73 -17.35 11.31 21.01
C GLU A 73 -16.28 11.97 21.90
N THR A 74 -15.66 11.18 22.79
CA THR A 74 -14.60 11.65 23.70
C THR A 74 -13.19 11.52 23.12
N SER A 75 -13.03 10.93 21.94
CA SER A 75 -11.75 10.81 21.26
C SER A 75 -11.46 12.05 20.44
N ASP A 76 -10.24 12.56 20.56
CA ASP A 76 -9.73 13.70 19.79
C ASP A 76 -9.08 13.28 18.45
N TRP A 77 -8.90 11.98 18.22
CA TRP A 77 -8.13 11.46 17.09
C TRP A 77 -8.78 10.29 16.34
N ILE A 78 -9.84 9.69 16.89
CA ILE A 78 -10.60 8.61 16.24
C ILE A 78 -11.94 9.15 15.78
N ARG A 79 -12.29 8.92 14.51
CA ARG A 79 -13.61 9.26 13.97
C ARG A 79 -14.28 8.06 13.30
N VAL A 80 -15.59 8.18 13.08
CA VAL A 80 -16.32 7.30 12.17
C VAL A 80 -16.33 7.88 10.76
N ASP A 81 -16.26 7.00 9.77
CA ASP A 81 -16.55 7.34 8.37
C ASP A 81 -17.65 6.42 7.84
N PRO A 82 -18.83 6.95 7.47
CA PRO A 82 -19.95 6.13 7.01
C PRO A 82 -19.84 5.71 5.54
N TRP A 83 -18.80 6.13 4.81
CA TRP A 83 -18.72 5.93 3.36
C TRP A 83 -18.92 4.47 2.94
N GLU A 84 -18.26 3.50 3.60
CA GLU A 84 -18.40 2.07 3.29
C GLU A 84 -19.86 1.60 3.48
N SER A 85 -20.51 2.06 4.54
CA SER A 85 -21.89 1.68 4.84
C SER A 85 -22.94 2.33 3.95
N GLU A 86 -22.62 3.47 3.33
CA GLU A 86 -23.48 4.18 2.39
C GLU A 86 -23.43 3.58 0.97
N GLN A 87 -22.52 2.63 0.71
CA GLN A 87 -22.44 1.96 -0.58
C GLN A 87 -23.65 1.03 -0.78
N SER A 88 -24.17 1.05 -2.02
CA SER A 88 -25.35 0.28 -2.43
C SER A 88 -25.12 -1.24 -2.43
N GLN A 89 -23.87 -1.69 -2.33
CA GLN A 89 -23.46 -3.09 -2.27
C GLN A 89 -22.35 -3.26 -1.23
N TRP A 90 -22.11 -4.50 -0.80
CA TRP A 90 -20.95 -4.78 0.03
C TRP A 90 -19.66 -4.41 -0.70
N THR A 91 -18.77 -3.74 0.01
CA THR A 91 -17.54 -3.18 -0.55
C THR A 91 -16.33 -3.92 0.02
N GLU A 92 -15.44 -4.39 -0.85
CA GLU A 92 -14.20 -5.01 -0.40
C GLU A 92 -13.34 -4.00 0.37
N THR A 93 -12.70 -4.43 1.46
CA THR A 93 -11.79 -3.59 2.27
C THR A 93 -10.73 -2.87 1.43
N LEU A 94 -10.26 -3.48 0.33
CA LEU A 94 -9.33 -2.84 -0.58
C LEU A 94 -9.92 -1.56 -1.19
N ILE A 95 -11.19 -1.58 -1.59
CA ILE A 95 -11.89 -0.42 -2.17
C ILE A 95 -12.06 0.67 -1.10
N VAL A 96 -12.39 0.30 0.13
CA VAL A 96 -12.47 1.21 1.29
C VAL A 96 -11.13 1.89 1.54
N LEU A 97 -10.04 1.13 1.54
CA LEU A 97 -8.67 1.67 1.62
C LEU A 97 -8.37 2.65 0.47
N ARG A 98 -8.77 2.32 -0.77
CA ARG A 98 -8.58 3.23 -1.92
C ARG A 98 -9.33 4.55 -1.71
N HIS A 99 -10.55 4.48 -1.19
CA HIS A 99 -11.36 5.65 -0.94
C HIS A 99 -10.69 6.57 0.08
N HIS A 100 -10.37 6.07 1.28
CA HIS A 100 -9.73 6.91 2.30
C HIS A 100 -8.36 7.41 1.86
N PHE A 101 -7.56 6.61 1.15
CA PHE A 101 -6.30 7.08 0.59
C PHE A 101 -6.49 8.26 -0.37
N LYS A 102 -7.51 8.21 -1.25
CA LYS A 102 -7.83 9.31 -2.16
C LYS A 102 -8.33 10.55 -1.42
N GLU A 103 -9.18 10.39 -0.41
CA GLU A 103 -9.66 11.51 0.41
C GLU A 103 -8.52 12.20 1.17
N LEU A 104 -7.55 11.42 1.66
CA LEU A 104 -6.36 11.95 2.32
C LEU A 104 -5.46 12.76 1.38
N LEU A 105 -5.25 12.28 0.15
CA LEU A 105 -4.50 13.02 -0.86
C LEU A 105 -5.16 14.36 -1.19
N LYS A 106 -6.50 14.39 -1.26
CA LYS A 106 -7.27 15.63 -1.47
C LYS A 106 -7.14 16.59 -0.29
N SER A 107 -7.35 16.11 0.94
CA SER A 107 -7.38 16.96 2.14
C SER A 107 -6.02 17.58 2.47
N HIS A 108 -4.92 16.88 2.18
CA HIS A 108 -3.56 17.36 2.46
C HIS A 108 -2.94 18.14 1.30
N ASN A 109 -3.73 18.45 0.25
CA ASN A 109 -3.27 19.19 -0.93
C ASN A 109 -1.97 18.61 -1.52
N ILE A 110 -1.77 17.29 -1.38
CA ILE A 110 -0.67 16.56 -1.99
C ILE A 110 -0.99 16.53 -3.47
N ARG A 111 -0.58 17.60 -4.18
CA ARG A 111 -0.73 17.74 -5.62
C ARG A 111 -0.25 16.44 -6.24
N LYS A 112 -1.10 15.88 -7.10
CA LYS A 112 -0.78 14.77 -8.01
C LYS A 112 0.56 15.10 -8.67
N LEU A 113 1.65 14.54 -8.16
CA LEU A 113 3.00 14.78 -8.65
C LEU A 113 3.04 14.26 -10.10
N CYS A 114 3.57 15.11 -10.98
CA CYS A 114 3.69 15.02 -12.45
C CYS A 114 3.03 13.82 -13.17
N ARG A 115 1.96 14.08 -13.93
CA ARG A 115 1.36 13.08 -14.84
C ARG A 115 2.34 12.60 -15.91
N ASP A 116 3.27 13.46 -16.34
CA ASP A 116 4.15 13.20 -17.49
C ASP A 116 5.09 12.01 -17.31
N ASN A 117 5.32 11.57 -16.06
CA ASN A 117 6.17 10.42 -15.70
C ASN A 117 5.43 9.33 -14.91
N THR A 118 4.10 9.32 -14.97
CA THR A 118 3.27 8.30 -14.32
C THR A 118 2.94 7.16 -15.28
N TRP A 119 3.09 5.92 -14.79
CA TRP A 119 2.79 4.69 -15.51
C TRP A 119 1.74 3.89 -14.75
N SER A 120 0.64 3.54 -15.40
CA SER A 120 -0.45 2.77 -14.78
C SER A 120 -0.42 1.31 -15.20
N LYS A 121 -0.55 0.42 -14.23
CA LYS A 121 -0.51 -1.03 -14.48
C LYS A 121 -1.77 -1.50 -15.22
N GLU A 122 -1.58 -2.12 -16.38
CA GLU A 122 -2.67 -2.72 -17.15
C GLU A 122 -2.83 -4.21 -16.86
N GLU A 123 -1.73 -4.97 -16.83
CA GLU A 123 -1.78 -6.42 -16.76
C GLU A 123 -0.86 -7.00 -15.67
N ALA A 124 -1.34 -8.04 -14.99
CA ALA A 124 -0.56 -8.82 -14.05
C ALA A 124 -0.32 -10.21 -14.64
N ALA A 125 0.93 -10.67 -14.67
CA ALA A 125 1.21 -12.08 -14.94
C ALA A 125 0.48 -13.00 -13.94
N ASP A 126 0.24 -14.24 -14.41
CA ASP A 126 -0.47 -15.33 -13.74
C ASP A 126 -0.29 -15.36 -12.20
N PRO A 127 -1.38 -15.26 -11.42
CA PRO A 127 -1.37 -15.36 -9.96
C PRO A 127 -0.70 -16.61 -9.39
N SER A 128 -0.59 -17.70 -10.18
CA SER A 128 0.01 -18.98 -9.76
C SER A 128 1.46 -18.84 -9.30
N ILE A 129 2.17 -17.83 -9.81
CA ILE A 129 3.62 -17.68 -9.66
C ILE A 129 4.02 -17.01 -8.33
N ARG A 130 3.09 -16.38 -7.61
CA ARG A 130 3.39 -15.62 -6.37
C ARG A 130 3.36 -16.46 -5.07
N SER A 131 3.08 -17.76 -5.13
CA SER A 131 2.57 -18.50 -3.96
C SER A 131 3.62 -19.14 -3.02
N SER A 132 4.92 -19.16 -3.33
CA SER A 132 5.89 -19.91 -2.50
C SER A 132 7.20 -19.20 -2.12
N VAL A 133 7.55 -18.04 -2.70
CA VAL A 133 8.94 -17.56 -2.63
C VAL A 133 9.21 -16.44 -1.64
N THR A 134 8.18 -15.65 -1.31
CA THR A 134 8.31 -14.58 -0.32
C THR A 134 7.57 -15.03 0.92
N ASP A 135 8.23 -15.03 2.08
CA ASP A 135 7.64 -15.33 3.40
C ASP A 135 6.61 -14.25 3.84
N VAL A 136 5.99 -13.60 2.86
CA VAL A 136 4.92 -12.63 3.01
C VAL A 136 3.65 -13.35 3.44
N ASN A 137 2.97 -12.79 4.43
CA ASN A 137 1.74 -13.34 4.98
C ASN A 137 0.68 -13.55 3.87
N ILE A 138 -0.07 -14.67 3.93
CA ILE A 138 -1.10 -15.04 2.96
C ILE A 138 -2.15 -13.93 2.77
N ALA A 139 -2.56 -13.24 3.84
CA ALA A 139 -3.51 -12.13 3.77
C ALA A 139 -2.95 -10.96 2.96
N VAL A 140 -1.68 -10.59 3.20
CA VAL A 140 -0.97 -9.54 2.45
C VAL A 140 -0.82 -9.94 0.98
N ARG A 141 -0.50 -11.20 0.68
CA ARG A 141 -0.42 -11.71 -0.70
C ARG A 141 -1.75 -11.61 -1.44
N LYS A 142 -2.86 -11.96 -0.78
CA LYS A 142 -4.22 -11.89 -1.36
C LYS A 142 -4.66 -10.45 -1.64
N ILE A 143 -4.26 -9.51 -0.80
CA ILE A 143 -4.48 -8.07 -1.06
C ILE A 143 -3.59 -7.62 -2.22
N ALA A 144 -2.29 -7.94 -2.17
CA ALA A 144 -1.29 -7.51 -3.16
C ALA A 144 -1.55 -8.05 -4.58
N SER A 145 -2.20 -9.20 -4.73
CA SER A 145 -2.59 -9.74 -6.05
C SER A 145 -3.72 -8.94 -6.72
N ARG A 146 -4.54 -8.22 -5.94
CA ARG A 146 -5.64 -7.38 -6.45
C ARG A 146 -5.24 -5.90 -6.60
N LEU A 147 -3.99 -5.56 -6.27
CA LEU A 147 -3.47 -4.20 -6.42
C LEU A 147 -3.08 -3.94 -7.88
N LYS A 148 -3.47 -2.74 -8.34
CA LYS A 148 -2.96 -2.11 -9.55
C LYS A 148 -2.06 -0.94 -9.12
N PRO A 149 -0.80 -1.20 -8.76
CA PRO A 149 0.11 -0.11 -8.42
C PRO A 149 0.42 0.74 -9.65
N ASP A 150 0.52 2.04 -9.48
CA ASP A 150 1.10 2.96 -10.46
C ASP A 150 2.60 3.11 -10.17
N LYS A 151 3.37 3.53 -11.18
CA LYS A 151 4.76 3.95 -11.00
C LYS A 151 4.93 5.41 -11.37
N GLU A 152 5.57 6.16 -10.49
CA GLU A 152 6.12 7.49 -10.81
C GLU A 152 7.64 7.36 -10.82
N ILE A 153 8.26 7.76 -11.94
CA ILE A 153 9.72 7.65 -12.12
C ILE A 153 10.28 9.04 -12.37
N ILE A 154 11.31 9.41 -11.60
CA ILE A 154 12.04 10.66 -11.78
C ILE A 154 13.50 10.26 -12.01
N GLN A 155 14.09 10.74 -13.09
CA GLN A 155 15.49 10.50 -13.41
C GLN A 155 16.18 11.85 -13.64
N ASP A 156 17.24 12.10 -12.88
CA ASP A 156 18.12 13.26 -13.00
C ASP A 156 19.55 12.77 -13.21
N GLY A 157 19.96 12.65 -14.47
CA GLY A 157 21.21 12.01 -14.84
C GLY A 157 21.26 10.54 -14.38
N ASN A 158 22.15 10.27 -13.42
CA ASN A 158 22.35 8.96 -12.81
C ASN A 158 21.57 8.78 -11.50
N HIS A 159 20.99 9.85 -10.96
CA HIS A 159 20.11 9.78 -9.80
C HIS A 159 18.71 9.38 -10.26
N MET A 160 18.11 8.37 -9.61
CA MET A 160 16.80 7.86 -9.98
C MET A 160 15.92 7.59 -8.76
N ILE A 161 14.68 8.07 -8.85
CA ILE A 161 13.63 7.84 -7.87
C ILE A 161 12.50 7.06 -8.54
N ILE A 162 12.21 5.86 -8.03
CA ILE A 162 11.10 5.02 -8.49
C ILE A 162 10.10 4.87 -7.35
N LYS A 163 8.92 5.47 -7.51
CA LYS A 163 7.82 5.33 -6.56
C LYS A 163 6.79 4.35 -7.12
N THR A 164 6.63 3.23 -6.44
CA THR A 164 5.52 2.30 -6.67
C THR A 164 4.38 2.69 -5.73
N LEU A 165 3.31 3.24 -6.29
CA LEU A 165 2.18 3.81 -5.56
C LEU A 165 1.02 2.84 -5.60
N SER A 166 0.51 2.43 -4.44
CA SER A 166 -0.68 1.60 -4.35
C SER A 166 -1.55 2.04 -3.19
N THR A 167 -2.79 1.59 -3.20
CA THR A 167 -3.77 1.93 -2.18
C THR A 167 -3.58 1.17 -0.86
N PHE A 168 -2.61 0.27 -0.81
CA PHE A 168 -2.30 -0.50 0.39
C PHE A 168 -0.94 -0.13 0.97
N LYS A 169 0.08 -0.06 0.11
CA LYS A 169 1.44 0.27 0.52
C LYS A 169 2.22 0.88 -0.63
N ASN A 170 2.90 1.98 -0.33
CA ASN A 170 3.80 2.62 -1.28
C ASN A 170 5.23 2.14 -1.01
N TYR A 171 5.99 2.01 -2.09
CA TYR A 171 7.39 1.63 -2.04
C TYR A 171 8.20 2.61 -2.86
N ILE A 172 9.22 3.22 -2.26
CA ILE A 172 10.05 4.26 -2.88
C ILE A 172 11.48 3.76 -2.91
N MET A 173 12.06 3.74 -4.11
CA MET A 173 13.49 3.59 -4.31
C MET A 173 14.07 4.95 -4.68
N ASP A 174 15.18 5.32 -4.07
CA ASP A 174 15.91 6.55 -4.32
C ASP A 174 17.40 6.16 -4.29
N PHE A 175 18.05 6.19 -5.44
CA PHE A 175 19.38 5.61 -5.61
C PHE A 175 20.17 6.25 -6.76
N GLU A 176 21.48 6.04 -6.72
CA GLU A 176 22.40 6.39 -7.79
C GLU A 176 22.71 5.15 -8.64
N ILE A 177 22.54 5.25 -9.94
CA ILE A 177 22.81 4.15 -10.88
C ILE A 177 24.31 3.78 -10.82
N GLY A 178 24.60 2.49 -10.75
CA GLY A 178 25.96 1.94 -10.64
C GLY A 178 26.51 1.89 -9.22
N THR A 179 25.78 2.42 -8.23
CA THR A 179 26.21 2.43 -6.83
C THR A 179 25.41 1.44 -5.99
N GLU A 180 26.09 0.65 -5.16
CA GLU A 180 25.42 -0.21 -4.18
C GLU A 180 24.85 0.61 -3.03
N PHE A 181 23.63 0.28 -2.60
CA PHE A 181 22.96 0.90 -1.45
C PHE A 181 22.21 -0.13 -0.62
N GLU A 182 21.97 0.17 0.66
CA GLU A 182 21.12 -0.64 1.52
C GLU A 182 19.65 -0.33 1.24
N GLU A 183 18.91 -1.31 0.73
CA GLU A 183 17.49 -1.20 0.38
C GLU A 183 16.63 -1.76 1.53
N ASP A 184 15.79 -0.91 2.13
CA ASP A 184 14.84 -1.31 3.18
C ASP A 184 13.54 -1.87 2.58
N LEU A 185 13.42 -3.20 2.61
CA LEU A 185 12.27 -3.96 2.13
C LEU A 185 11.35 -4.40 3.29
N THR A 186 11.42 -3.75 4.46
CA THR A 186 10.40 -3.86 5.52
C THR A 186 8.99 -3.59 4.97
N GLY A 187 8.94 -2.76 3.94
CA GLY A 187 7.76 -2.46 3.14
C GLY A 187 7.12 -3.68 2.46
N VAL A 188 7.91 -4.67 2.09
CA VAL A 188 7.53 -5.72 1.14
C VAL A 188 7.51 -7.07 1.81
N ASP A 189 8.67 -7.53 2.31
CA ASP A 189 8.87 -8.85 2.87
C ASP A 189 9.67 -8.86 4.18
N GLY A 190 9.90 -7.69 4.79
CA GLY A 190 10.54 -7.60 6.11
C GLY A 190 12.07 -7.59 6.08
N ARG A 191 12.69 -7.59 4.90
CA ARG A 191 14.13 -7.77 4.72
C ARG A 191 14.87 -6.48 4.41
N LYS A 192 16.19 -6.58 4.42
CA LYS A 192 17.10 -5.60 3.83
C LYS A 192 17.98 -6.29 2.80
N CYS A 193 18.29 -5.58 1.71
CA CYS A 193 19.18 -6.07 0.67
C CYS A 193 20.29 -5.06 0.39
N MET A 194 21.45 -5.55 -0.03
CA MET A 194 22.44 -4.71 -0.70
C MET A 194 22.11 -4.71 -2.19
N THR A 195 21.65 -3.57 -2.67
CA THR A 195 21.03 -3.44 -3.98
C THR A 195 21.87 -2.59 -4.89
N CYS A 196 22.05 -3.04 -6.14
CA CYS A 196 22.71 -2.29 -7.19
C CYS A 196 21.83 -2.28 -8.43
N VAL A 197 21.69 -1.10 -9.05
CA VAL A 197 20.95 -0.92 -10.29
C VAL A 197 21.91 -0.40 -11.35
N THR A 198 21.97 -1.07 -12.49
CA THR A 198 22.88 -0.74 -13.60
C THR A 198 22.14 -0.73 -14.93
N TRP A 199 22.66 0.02 -15.90
CA TRP A 199 22.24 -0.10 -17.29
C TRP A 199 22.87 -1.33 -17.95
N ASP A 200 22.05 -2.07 -18.70
CA ASP A 200 22.44 -3.13 -19.63
C ASP A 200 21.79 -2.82 -20.99
N GLY A 201 22.50 -2.04 -21.81
CA GLY A 201 21.93 -1.41 -23.00
C GLY A 201 20.73 -0.53 -22.65
N ASP A 202 19.57 -0.85 -23.24
CA ASP A 202 18.31 -0.11 -23.03
C ASP A 202 17.48 -0.64 -21.84
N LYS A 203 18.08 -1.49 -21.00
CA LYS A 203 17.41 -2.11 -19.85
C LYS A 203 18.08 -1.69 -18.54
N LEU A 204 17.26 -1.49 -17.52
CA LEU A 204 17.72 -1.40 -16.15
C LEU A 204 17.74 -2.80 -15.53
N LEU A 205 18.91 -3.19 -15.04
CA LEU A 205 19.15 -4.41 -14.29
C LEU A 205 19.32 -4.06 -12.82
N CYS A 206 18.47 -4.63 -11.97
CA CYS A 206 18.61 -4.55 -10.53
C CYS A 206 19.01 -5.92 -9.97
N VAL A 207 20.00 -5.92 -9.07
CA VAL A 207 20.41 -7.09 -8.29
C VAL A 207 20.25 -6.75 -6.80
N GLN A 208 19.52 -7.58 -6.07
CA GLN A 208 19.23 -7.41 -4.64
C GLN A 208 19.93 -8.52 -3.86
N LYS A 209 21.17 -8.29 -3.42
CA LYS A 209 21.95 -9.28 -2.66
C LYS A 209 21.41 -9.38 -1.23
N GLY A 210 21.13 -10.60 -0.77
CA GLY A 210 20.59 -10.84 0.57
C GLY A 210 20.22 -12.31 0.76
N GLU A 211 19.23 -12.57 1.61
CA GLU A 211 18.81 -13.93 1.98
C GLU A 211 18.26 -14.76 0.81
N LYS A 212 17.60 -14.12 -0.16
CA LYS A 212 16.97 -14.81 -1.29
C LYS A 212 17.90 -14.81 -2.50
N GLU A 213 18.16 -16.01 -3.04
CA GLU A 213 18.93 -16.19 -4.26
C GLU A 213 18.23 -15.60 -5.49
N ASP A 214 19.02 -15.15 -6.48
CA ASP A 214 18.55 -14.55 -7.74
C ASP A 214 17.42 -13.51 -7.54
N ARG A 215 17.53 -12.71 -6.49
CA ARG A 215 16.57 -11.63 -6.21
C ARG A 215 16.96 -10.38 -7.01
N GLY A 216 16.00 -9.84 -7.76
CA GLY A 216 16.21 -8.62 -8.52
C GLY A 216 15.07 -8.34 -9.49
N TRP A 217 15.29 -7.41 -10.39
CA TRP A 217 14.31 -7.10 -11.43
C TRP A 217 14.99 -6.53 -12.68
N ASN A 218 14.31 -6.65 -13.82
CA ASN A 218 14.68 -6.03 -15.08
C ASN A 218 13.55 -5.10 -15.50
N GLN A 219 13.87 -3.87 -15.90
CA GLN A 219 12.91 -2.89 -16.37
C GLN A 219 13.35 -2.34 -17.73
N TRP A 220 12.42 -2.26 -18.68
CA TRP A 220 12.69 -1.73 -20.01
C TRP A 220 11.41 -1.14 -20.63
N ILE A 221 11.56 -0.41 -21.73
CA ILE A 221 10.46 0.24 -22.43
C ILE A 221 10.36 -0.32 -23.85
N GLU A 222 9.16 -0.67 -24.28
CA GLU A 222 8.83 -1.02 -25.67
C GLU A 222 7.64 -0.14 -26.11
N GLY A 223 7.91 0.84 -26.99
CA GLY A 223 6.89 1.78 -27.44
C GLY A 223 6.29 2.61 -26.29
N ASN A 224 5.00 2.44 -26.02
CA ASN A 224 4.28 3.13 -24.93
C ASN A 224 4.07 2.23 -23.68
N GLU A 225 4.77 1.10 -23.63
CA GLU A 225 4.69 0.14 -22.53
C GLU A 225 6.01 0.10 -21.78
N MET A 226 5.92 0.16 -20.45
CA MET A 226 7.02 -0.14 -19.56
C MET A 226 6.84 -1.55 -19.01
N HIS A 227 7.83 -2.40 -19.27
CA HIS A 227 7.88 -3.78 -18.79
C HIS A 227 8.73 -3.88 -17.53
N LEU A 228 8.26 -4.68 -16.59
CA LEU A 228 8.99 -5.03 -15.38
C LEU A 228 8.93 -6.55 -15.17
N GLU A 229 10.09 -7.19 -15.16
CA GLU A 229 10.25 -8.58 -14.76
C GLU A 229 10.92 -8.64 -13.39
N ILE A 230 10.21 -9.15 -12.39
CA ILE A 230 10.72 -9.33 -11.03
C ILE A 230 11.11 -10.79 -10.86
N ARG A 231 12.29 -11.05 -10.30
CA ARG A 231 12.82 -12.40 -10.06
C ARG A 231 13.24 -12.61 -8.61
N ALA A 232 13.01 -13.82 -8.11
CA ALA A 232 13.54 -14.31 -6.84
C ALA A 232 13.46 -15.85 -6.82
N CYS A 233 14.52 -16.52 -6.37
CA CYS A 233 14.61 -17.97 -6.22
C CYS A 233 14.11 -18.76 -7.45
N GLY A 234 14.53 -18.33 -8.66
CA GLY A 234 14.14 -18.95 -9.93
C GLY A 234 12.70 -18.66 -10.38
N VAL A 235 11.93 -17.89 -9.61
CA VAL A 235 10.55 -17.51 -9.92
C VAL A 235 10.51 -16.12 -10.51
N LYS A 236 9.70 -15.93 -11.57
CA LYS A 236 9.60 -14.70 -12.34
C LYS A 236 8.17 -14.15 -12.40
N CYS A 237 7.99 -12.85 -12.18
CA CYS A 237 6.71 -12.15 -12.30
C CYS A 237 6.84 -11.00 -13.29
N LYS A 238 6.02 -11.00 -14.35
CA LYS A 238 5.98 -9.92 -15.34
C LYS A 238 4.84 -8.94 -15.03
N GLN A 239 5.12 -7.65 -15.18
CA GLN A 239 4.16 -6.56 -15.08
C GLN A 239 4.32 -5.63 -16.29
N ILE A 240 3.20 -5.12 -16.79
CA ILE A 240 3.17 -4.18 -17.91
C ILE A 240 2.41 -2.94 -17.46
N PHE A 241 2.98 -1.77 -17.73
CA PHE A 241 2.40 -0.49 -17.41
C PHE A 241 2.32 0.37 -18.67
N LYS A 242 1.26 1.17 -18.80
CA LYS A 242 1.15 2.18 -19.86
C LYS A 242 1.39 3.58 -19.32
N LYS A 243 2.05 4.41 -20.14
CA LYS A 243 2.27 5.81 -19.80
C LYS A 243 0.93 6.53 -19.73
N VAL A 244 0.68 7.23 -18.63
CA VAL A 244 -0.52 8.05 -18.46
C VAL A 244 -0.32 9.36 -19.23
N GLN A 245 -1.26 9.67 -20.12
CA GLN A 245 -1.32 10.97 -20.81
C GLN A 245 -2.01 12.03 -19.92
#